data_AF-A0A947H6M4-F1
#
_entry.id   AF-A0A947H6M4-F1
#
_cell.length_a   1.000
_cell.length_b   1.000
_cell.length_c   1.000
_cell.angle_alpha   90.00
_cell.angle_beta   90.00
_cell.angle_gamma   90.00
#
_symmetry.space_group_name_H-M   'P 1'
#
loop_
_entity.id
_entity.type
_entity.pdbx_description
1 polymer ?
#
loop_
_entity_poly.entity_id
_entity_poly.type
_entity_poly.pdbx_seq_one_letter_code
_entity_poly.pdbx_strand_id
1 'polypeptide(L)'
;MQVFFVSIRTAIIYGPCELIEVFSPDPGIAIMTCQWPYDYTFGEWEGYAVVVPEREQVWGNAKPELSDGELRARFEFTPMAIPASDRKLFPKYEAKTDDSPEQEGVDFSFKI
;
A
#
# COMPACT_ATOMS: atom_id res chain seq x y z
N MET A 1 1.95 0.40 6.78
CA MET A 1 0.87 -0.40 6.15
C MET A 1 0.93 -0.16 4.64
N GLN A 2 0.86 -1.21 3.83
CA GLN A 2 0.90 -1.05 2.37
C GLN A 2 -0.49 -1.01 1.77
N VAL A 3 -0.67 -0.18 0.75
CA VAL A 3 -1.92 -0.09 -0.01
C VAL A 3 -1.63 -0.20 -1.51
N PHE A 4 -2.59 -0.78 -2.22
CA PHE A 4 -2.57 -0.95 -3.67
C PHE A 4 -3.75 -0.21 -4.26
N PHE A 5 -3.59 0.26 -5.50
CA PHE A 5 -4.67 0.84 -6.28
C PHE A 5 -4.97 -0.05 -7.46
N VAL A 6 -6.22 -0.44 -7.62
CA VAL A 6 -6.63 -1.27 -8.76
C VAL A 6 -7.52 -0.43 -9.67
N SER A 7 -7.12 -0.24 -10.93
CA SER A 7 -7.99 0.38 -11.92
C SER A 7 -9.21 -0.50 -12.13
N ILE A 8 -10.39 0.04 -11.87
CA ILE A 8 -11.66 -0.68 -12.05
C ILE A 8 -11.90 -0.96 -13.53
N ARG A 9 -11.38 -0.10 -14.42
CA ARG A 9 -11.56 -0.21 -15.86
C ARG A 9 -10.59 -1.16 -16.54
N THR A 10 -9.31 -1.08 -16.19
CA THR A 10 -8.24 -1.84 -16.87
C THR A 10 -7.78 -3.05 -16.07
N ALA A 11 -8.23 -3.22 -14.83
CA ALA A 11 -7.78 -4.26 -13.90
C ALA A 11 -6.26 -4.23 -13.63
N ILE A 12 -5.60 -3.11 -13.92
CA ILE A 12 -4.19 -2.90 -13.63
C ILE A 12 -4.04 -2.60 -12.14
N ILE A 13 -3.08 -3.27 -11.50
CA ILE A 13 -2.72 -3.08 -10.10
C ILE A 13 -1.51 -2.16 -10.04
N TYR A 14 -1.60 -1.15 -9.19
CA TYR A 14 -0.60 -0.13 -8.95
C TYR A 14 -0.15 -0.17 -7.48
N GLY A 15 1.12 0.13 -7.24
CA GLY A 15 1.76 0.03 -5.92
C GLY A 15 2.71 -1.17 -5.80
N PRO A 16 3.04 -1.60 -4.56
CA PRO A 16 2.53 -1.08 -3.29
C PRO A 16 3.01 0.34 -2.99
N CYS A 17 2.18 1.16 -2.35
CA CYS A 17 2.65 2.38 -1.70
C CYS A 17 2.56 2.27 -0.18
N GLU A 18 3.48 2.96 0.50
CA GLU A 18 3.50 3.01 1.95
C GLU A 18 2.56 4.11 2.44
N LEU A 19 1.50 3.69 3.13
CA LEU A 19 0.51 4.58 3.71
C LEU A 19 1.13 5.41 4.83
N ILE A 20 1.09 6.73 4.67
CA ILE A 20 1.60 7.71 5.63
C ILE A 20 0.51 8.02 6.65
N GLU A 21 -0.68 8.39 6.16
CA GLU A 21 -1.80 8.81 7.01
C GLU A 21 -3.15 8.42 6.40
N VAL A 22 -4.14 8.25 7.28
CA VAL A 22 -5.55 8.18 6.94
C VAL A 22 -6.32 8.98 7.97
N PHE A 23 -7.15 9.90 7.51
CA PHE A 23 -8.08 10.61 8.38
C PHE A 23 -9.46 10.72 7.73
N SER A 24 -10.48 10.86 8.56
CA SER A 24 -11.87 10.98 8.13
C SER A 24 -12.36 12.40 8.36
N PRO A 25 -12.41 13.26 7.33
CA PRO A 25 -12.91 14.62 7.51
C PRO A 25 -14.41 14.67 7.82
N ASP A 26 -15.16 13.71 7.28
CA ASP A 26 -16.61 13.62 7.35
C ASP A 26 -17.01 12.16 7.65
N PRO A 27 -18.18 11.90 8.26
CA PRO A 27 -18.70 10.54 8.43
C PRO A 27 -18.81 9.80 7.09
N GLY A 28 -18.14 8.64 7.00
CA GLY A 28 -18.16 7.81 5.79
C GLY A 28 -17.17 8.24 4.70
N ILE A 29 -16.40 9.32 4.90
CA ILE A 29 -15.32 9.72 3.98
C ILE A 29 -13.96 9.46 4.63
N ALA A 30 -13.04 8.92 3.86
CA ALA A 30 -11.63 8.83 4.22
C ALA A 30 -10.77 9.57 3.20
N ILE A 31 -9.74 10.24 3.71
CA ILE A 31 -8.64 10.77 2.93
C ILE A 31 -7.41 10.01 3.37
N MET A 32 -6.67 9.47 2.41
CA MET A 32 -5.39 8.85 2.67
C MET A 32 -4.28 9.53 1.90
N THR A 33 -3.09 9.46 2.48
CA THR A 33 -1.85 9.90 1.84
C THR A 33 -0.85 8.75 1.88
N CYS A 34 -0.19 8.46 0.76
CA CYS A 34 0.90 7.50 0.68
C CYS A 34 2.09 8.05 -0.10
N GLN A 35 3.30 7.58 0.23
CA GLN A 35 4.51 7.90 -0.54
C GLN A 35 4.44 7.19 -1.89
N TRP A 36 4.60 7.92 -2.99
CA TRP A 36 4.47 7.41 -4.34
C TRP A 36 5.79 7.43 -5.10
N PRO A 37 6.58 6.36 -5.03
CA PRO A 37 7.92 6.31 -5.64
C PRO A 37 7.89 5.98 -7.14
N TYR A 38 6.73 6.07 -7.80
CA TYR A 38 6.55 5.59 -9.17
C TYR A 38 6.25 6.72 -10.17
N ASP A 39 6.78 6.58 -11.39
CA ASP A 39 6.64 7.57 -12.47
C ASP A 39 5.34 7.47 -13.29
N TYR A 40 4.48 6.49 -13.01
CA TYR A 40 3.23 6.34 -13.76
C TYR A 40 2.09 7.16 -13.13
N THR A 41 1.22 7.69 -14.01
CA THR A 41 0.10 8.56 -13.64
C THR A 41 -1.22 7.80 -13.67
N PHE A 42 -2.17 8.28 -12.87
CA PHE A 42 -3.53 7.76 -12.84
C PHE A 42 -4.39 8.50 -13.88
N GLY A 43 -5.14 7.75 -14.69
CA GLY A 43 -6.18 8.28 -15.55
C GLY A 43 -7.44 8.64 -14.75
N GLU A 44 -7.86 9.90 -14.82
CA GLU A 44 -9.05 10.40 -14.09
C GLU A 44 -10.36 9.65 -14.39
N TRP A 45 -10.45 9.00 -15.57
CA TRP A 45 -11.63 8.28 -16.03
C TRP A 45 -11.68 6.80 -15.64
N GLU A 46 -10.63 6.27 -15.01
CA GLU A 46 -10.54 4.83 -14.74
C GLU A 46 -11.27 4.42 -13.46
N GLY A 47 -11.26 5.28 -12.44
CA GLY A 47 -11.72 4.93 -11.09
C GLY A 47 -10.83 3.86 -10.45
N TYR A 48 -10.42 4.06 -9.20
CA TYR A 48 -9.47 3.15 -8.57
C TYR A 48 -10.05 2.59 -7.28
N ALA A 49 -9.85 1.31 -7.02
CA ALA A 49 -10.19 0.71 -5.73
C ALA A 49 -8.95 0.67 -4.84
N VAL A 50 -9.10 1.09 -3.58
CA VAL A 50 -8.03 1.02 -2.57
C VAL A 50 -8.05 -0.35 -1.94
N VAL A 51 -6.96 -1.10 -2.10
CA VAL A 51 -6.82 -2.45 -1.56
C VAL A 51 -5.77 -2.47 -0.48
N VAL A 52 -6.14 -3.00 0.69
CA VAL A 52 -5.29 -3.14 1.87
C VAL A 52 -5.17 -4.63 2.19
N PRO A 53 -4.17 -5.31 1.59
CA PRO A 53 -4.07 -6.76 1.68
C PRO A 53 -3.75 -7.27 3.08
N GLU A 54 -3.04 -6.48 3.89
CA GLU A 54 -2.78 -6.81 5.30
C GLU A 54 -4.08 -6.99 6.10
N ARG A 55 -5.12 -6.23 5.75
CA ARG A 55 -6.46 -6.32 6.36
C ARG A 55 -7.42 -7.21 5.57
N GLU A 56 -6.96 -7.80 4.47
CA GLU A 56 -7.80 -8.52 3.51
C GLU A 56 -9.02 -7.69 3.05
N GLN A 57 -8.86 -6.37 2.92
CA GLN A 57 -9.95 -5.43 2.65
C GLN A 57 -9.75 -4.58 1.40
N VAL A 58 -10.87 -4.22 0.76
CA VAL A 58 -10.99 -3.16 -0.22
C VAL A 58 -11.75 -2.02 0.45
N TRP A 59 -11.14 -0.85 0.58
CA TRP A 59 -11.72 0.25 1.36
C TRP A 59 -12.71 1.12 0.59
N GLY A 60 -12.68 1.10 -0.74
CA GLY A 60 -13.64 1.80 -1.57
C GLY A 60 -13.02 2.35 -2.85
N ASN A 61 -13.86 3.02 -3.63
CA ASN A 61 -13.47 3.67 -4.88
C ASN A 61 -12.89 5.05 -4.56
N ALA A 62 -11.64 5.25 -4.94
CA ALA A 62 -10.88 6.46 -4.76
C ALA A 62 -10.51 7.12 -6.08
N LYS A 63 -10.34 8.43 -5.99
CA LYS A 63 -9.67 9.24 -7.01
C LYS A 63 -8.28 9.60 -6.47
N PRO A 64 -7.21 8.88 -6.87
CA PRO A 64 -5.85 9.22 -6.50
C PRO A 64 -5.42 10.48 -7.26
N GLU A 65 -4.82 11.40 -6.53
CA GLU A 65 -4.23 12.65 -7.00
C GLU A 65 -2.76 12.60 -6.63
N LEU A 66 -1.88 12.81 -7.62
CA LEU A 66 -0.44 12.82 -7.42
C LEU A 66 0.05 14.26 -7.32
N SER A 67 0.77 14.58 -6.24
CA SER A 67 1.45 15.87 -6.04
C SER A 67 2.81 15.62 -5.42
N ASP A 68 3.87 16.12 -6.04
CA ASP A 68 5.23 16.17 -5.47
C ASP A 68 5.76 14.82 -4.92
N GLY A 69 5.41 13.71 -5.56
CA GLY A 69 5.83 12.36 -5.13
C GLY A 69 4.96 11.76 -4.02
N GLU A 70 3.89 12.45 -3.62
CA GLU A 70 2.87 11.94 -2.72
C GLU A 70 1.59 11.65 -3.48
N LEU A 71 0.95 10.53 -3.13
CA LEU A 71 -0.37 10.18 -3.62
C LEU A 71 -1.37 10.46 -2.52
N ARG A 72 -2.34 11.33 -2.80
CA ARG A 72 -3.48 11.59 -1.95
C ARG A 72 -4.75 11.05 -2.59
N ALA A 73 -5.60 10.38 -1.84
CA ALA A 73 -6.85 9.88 -2.37
C ALA A 73 -8.01 10.11 -1.39
N ARG A 74 -9.10 10.70 -1.89
CA ARG A 74 -10.37 10.84 -1.17
C ARG A 74 -11.34 9.78 -1.68
N PHE A 75 -12.00 9.09 -0.75
CA PHE A 75 -12.96 8.02 -1.07
C PHE A 75 -14.02 7.84 0.01
N GLU A 76 -15.13 7.22 -0.38
CA GLU A 76 -16.14 6.73 0.55
C GLU A 76 -15.62 5.47 1.23
N PHE A 77 -15.47 5.52 2.56
CA PHE A 77 -14.93 4.43 3.35
C PHE A 77 -15.97 3.33 3.52
N THR A 78 -15.93 2.36 2.62
CA THR A 78 -16.85 1.23 2.52
C THR A 78 -16.05 -0.08 2.50
N PRO A 79 -15.42 -0.45 3.63
CA PRO A 79 -14.54 -1.60 3.69
C PRO A 79 -15.30 -2.90 3.39
N MET A 80 -14.87 -3.58 2.34
CA MET A 80 -15.36 -4.89 1.91
C MET A 80 -14.23 -5.91 1.95
N ALA A 81 -14.55 -7.19 2.07
CA ALA A 81 -13.54 -8.25 2.01
C ALA A 81 -13.01 -8.40 0.58
N ILE A 82 -11.70 -8.61 0.43
CA ILE A 82 -11.10 -8.99 -0.87
C ILE A 82 -11.69 -10.35 -1.28
N PRO A 83 -12.25 -10.47 -2.49
CA PRO A 83 -12.76 -11.74 -3.01
C PRO A 83 -11.70 -12.85 -2.93
N ALA A 84 -12.08 -14.05 -2.53
CA ALA A 84 -11.13 -15.15 -2.29
C ALA A 84 -10.25 -15.46 -3.51
N SER A 85 -10.81 -15.36 -4.72
CA SER A 85 -10.11 -15.55 -5.99
C SER A 85 -9.01 -14.51 -6.26
N ASP A 86 -9.14 -13.31 -5.69
CA ASP A 86 -8.27 -12.15 -5.96
C ASP A 86 -7.21 -11.98 -4.88
N ARG A 87 -7.34 -12.64 -3.72
CA ARG A 87 -6.34 -12.60 -2.64
C ARG A 87 -4.95 -13.02 -3.10
N LYS A 88 -4.86 -13.89 -4.11
CA LYS A 88 -3.59 -14.33 -4.71
C LYS A 88 -2.85 -13.23 -5.48
N LEU A 89 -3.54 -12.15 -5.88
CA LEU A 89 -2.97 -11.04 -6.63
C LEU A 89 -2.20 -10.07 -5.75
N PHE A 90 -2.48 -10.08 -4.45
CA PHE A 90 -1.84 -9.21 -3.47
C PHE A 90 -0.96 -10.09 -2.58
N PRO A 91 0.37 -10.06 -2.74
CA PRO A 91 1.25 -10.79 -1.84
C PRO A 91 0.98 -10.29 -0.42
N LYS A 92 0.73 -11.21 0.52
CA LYS A 92 0.77 -10.86 1.95
C LYS A 92 2.20 -10.44 2.21
N TYR A 93 2.43 -9.15 2.38
CA TYR A 93 3.73 -8.66 2.80
C TYR A 93 3.88 -9.12 4.25
N GLU A 94 4.50 -10.29 4.45
CA GLU A 94 5.10 -10.57 5.74
C GLU A 94 6.06 -9.42 5.97
N ALA A 95 5.85 -8.68 7.06
CA ALA A 95 6.85 -7.75 7.54
C ALA A 95 8.17 -8.51 7.46
N LYS A 96 9.15 -7.98 6.72
CA LYS A 96 10.52 -8.46 6.87
C LYS A 96 10.83 -8.23 8.35
N THR A 97 10.69 -9.27 9.16
CA THR A 97 11.46 -9.39 10.38
C THR A 97 12.88 -9.27 9.87
N ASP A 98 13.48 -8.13 10.17
CA ASP A 98 14.88 -7.85 9.94
C ASP A 98 15.68 -8.88 10.74
N ASP A 99 15.86 -10.07 10.16
CA ASP A 99 16.90 -11.00 10.57
C ASP A 99 18.18 -10.44 9.97
N SER A 100 18.64 -9.32 10.56
CA SER A 100 19.99 -8.82 10.36
C SER A 100 20.94 -9.99 10.64
N PRO A 101 21.80 -10.38 9.69
CA PRO A 101 22.83 -11.36 9.99
C PRO A 101 23.82 -10.69 10.95
N GLU A 102 23.80 -11.08 12.23
CA GLU A 102 24.93 -10.86 13.14
C GLU A 102 26.14 -11.62 12.57
N GLN A 103 26.89 -10.98 11.67
CA GLN A 103 28.21 -11.43 11.26
C GLN A 103 29.28 -10.87 12.19
N GLU A 104 29.92 -11.81 12.87
CA GLU A 104 31.34 -11.87 13.23
C GLU A 104 31.89 -10.92 14.31
N GLY A 105 31.95 -11.44 15.54
CA GLY A 105 33.09 -11.21 16.43
C GLY A 105 34.11 -12.34 16.28
N VAL A 106 35.12 -12.13 15.44
CA VAL A 106 36.23 -13.06 15.20
C VAL A 106 37.12 -13.17 16.46
N ASP A 107 37.37 -14.40 16.92
CA ASP A 107 38.34 -14.71 17.98
C ASP A 107 39.76 -14.37 17.51
N PHE A 108 40.37 -13.36 18.11
CA PHE A 108 41.82 -13.15 18.04
C PHE A 108 42.44 -13.39 19.41
N SER A 109 42.61 -14.67 19.75
CA SER A 109 43.61 -15.10 20.72
C SER A 109 45.03 -14.72 20.24
N PHE A 110 45.53 -13.56 20.66
CA PHE A 110 46.95 -13.19 20.51
C PHE A 110 47.70 -13.55 21.80
N LYS A 111 48.55 -14.58 21.72
CA LYS A 111 49.51 -14.97 22.75
C LYS A 111 50.78 -14.14 22.56
N ILE A 112 51.25 -13.46 23.60
CA ILE A 112 52.61 -12.96 23.74
C ILE A 112 53.20 -13.60 24.99
#